data_AF-A0A839PKP6-F1
#
_entry.id   AF-A0A839PKP6-F1
#
_cell.length_a   1.000
_cell.length_b   1.000
_cell.length_c   1.000
_cell.angle_alpha   90.00
_cell.angle_beta   90.00
_cell.angle_gamma   90.00
#
_symmetry.space_group_name_H-M   'P 1'
#
loop_
_entity.id
_entity.type
_entity.pdbx_description
1 polymer ?
#
loop_
_entity_poly.entity_id
_entity_poly.type
_entity_poly.pdbx_seq_one_letter_code
_entity_poly.pdbx_strand_id
1 'polypeptide(L)' 'MTTLYIRDVSDDVAETLKERAAAEGKSLSAFVGAELTKIATRPTNAQIVARLRERDRSGGPTADEILEVVQAGRR' A
#
# COMPACT_ATOMS: atom_id res chain seq x y z
N MET A 1 -15.76 -9.21 13.94
CA MET A 1 -14.52 -9.81 13.41
C MET A 1 -14.90 -10.86 12.39
N THR A 2 -14.19 -10.89 11.26
CA THR A 2 -14.41 -11.89 10.20
C THR A 2 -13.26 -12.88 10.23
N THR A 3 -13.56 -14.16 10.17
CA THR A 3 -12.55 -15.23 10.12
C THR A 3 -12.32 -15.64 8.66
N LEU A 4 -11.06 -15.75 8.26
CA LEU A 4 -10.64 -16.22 6.95
C LEU A 4 -10.00 -17.60 7.08
N TYR A 5 -10.41 -18.56 6.25
CA TYR A 5 -9.74 -19.86 6.14
C TYR A 5 -9.00 -19.93 4.80
N ILE A 6 -7.68 -20.10 4.85
CA ILE A 6 -6.83 -20.19 3.67
C ILE A 6 -6.56 -21.68 3.41
N ARG A 7 -6.91 -22.15 2.21
CA ARG A 7 -6.68 -23.52 1.77
C ARG A 7 -5.42 -23.60 0.92
N ASP A 8 -4.90 -24.83 0.81
CA ASP A 8 -3.82 -25.18 -0.12
C ASP A 8 -2.54 -24.34 0.08
N VAL A 9 -2.24 -23.99 1.33
CA VAL A 9 -0.96 -23.39 1.71
C VAL A 9 0.06 -24.51 1.83
N SER A 10 1.15 -24.42 1.09
CA SER A 10 2.23 -25.40 1.17
C SER A 10 2.96 -25.31 2.50
N ASP A 11 3.50 -26.45 2.96
CA ASP A 11 4.14 -26.55 4.28
C ASP A 11 5.34 -25.60 4.41
N ASP A 12 6.13 -25.43 3.35
CA ASP A 12 7.28 -24.51 3.30
C ASP A 12 6.88 -23.04 3.50
N VAL A 13 5.75 -22.63 2.90
CA VAL A 13 5.18 -21.30 3.10
C VAL A 13 4.68 -21.13 4.53
N ALA A 14 3.98 -22.14 5.06
CA ALA A 14 3.48 -22.11 6.43
C ALA A 14 4.63 -21.98 7.45
N GLU A 15 5.72 -22.73 7.28
CA GLU A 15 6.91 -22.65 8.14
C GLU A 15 7.58 -21.28 8.04
N THR A 16 7.80 -20.77 6.82
CA THR A 16 8.38 -19.44 6.61
C THR A 16 7.56 -18.34 7.32
N LEU A 17 6.22 -18.42 7.27
CA LEU A 17 5.35 -17.46 7.95
C LEU A 17 5.40 -17.60 9.47
N LYS A 18 5.53 -18.82 10.01
CA LYS A 18 5.72 -19.06 11.45
C LYS A 18 7.04 -18.47 11.94
N GLU A 19 8.13 -18.69 11.21
CA GLU A 19 9.45 -18.13 11.55
C GLU A 19 9.41 -16.60 11.60
N ARG A 20 8.80 -15.96 10.60
CA ARG A 20 8.63 -14.49 10.57
C ARG A 20 7.75 -14.00 11.71
N ALA A 21 6.65 -14.69 12.00
CA ALA A 21 5.78 -14.34 13.12
C ALA A 21 6.53 -14.44 14.46
N ALA A 22 7.32 -15.50 14.66
CA ALA A 22 8.15 -15.69 15.85
C ALA A 22 9.23 -14.60 15.98
N ALA A 23 9.89 -14.24 14.89
CA ALA A 23 10.89 -13.15 14.87
C ALA A 23 10.28 -11.79 15.28
N GLU A 24 8.99 -11.57 15.01
CA GLU A 24 8.26 -10.37 15.43
C GLU A 24 7.55 -10.52 16.79
N GLY A 25 7.70 -11.65 17.48
CA GLY A 25 7.02 -11.91 18.75
C GLY A 25 5.50 -12.00 18.65
N LYS A 26 4.98 -12.42 17.49
CA LYS A 26 3.55 -12.49 17.18
C LYS A 26 3.10 -13.93 16.99
N SER A 27 1.83 -14.20 17.27
CA SER A 27 1.19 -15.44 16.78
C SER A 27 1.09 -15.40 15.25
N LEU A 28 1.07 -16.58 14.62
CA LEU A 28 0.93 -16.69 13.16
C LEU A 28 -0.32 -15.95 12.65
N SER A 29 -1.46 -16.12 13.32
CA SER A 29 -2.72 -15.46 12.94
C SER A 29 -2.62 -13.94 13.04
N ALA A 30 -1.94 -13.41 14.06
CA ALA A 30 -1.74 -11.97 14.21
C ALA A 30 -0.80 -11.41 13.13
N PHE A 31 0.29 -12.13 12.82
CA PHE A 31 1.21 -11.75 11.76
C PHE A 31 0.52 -11.75 10.38
N VAL A 32 -0.12 -12.86 10.00
CA VAL A 32 -0.81 -12.97 8.70
C VAL A 32 -1.97 -11.97 8.59
N GLY A 33 -2.74 -11.75 9.67
CA GLY A 33 -3.79 -10.72 9.68
C GLY A 33 -3.24 -9.31 9.43
N ALA A 34 -2.07 -8.98 9.98
CA ALA A 34 -1.41 -7.70 9.71
C ALA A 34 -0.94 -7.60 8.24
N GLU A 35 -0.39 -8.67 7.67
CA GLU A 35 -0.01 -8.70 6.25
C GLU A 35 -1.21 -8.54 5.31
N LEU A 36 -2.32 -9.22 5.58
CA LEU A 36 -3.56 -9.05 4.83
C LEU A 36 -4.10 -7.62 4.92
N THR A 37 -3.96 -6.98 6.08
CA THR A 37 -4.33 -5.57 6.26
C THR A 37 -3.46 -4.66 5.41
N LYS A 38 -2.15 -4.90 5.35
CA LYS A 38 -1.23 -4.14 4.47
C LYS A 38 -1.61 -4.29 2.99
N ILE A 39 -2.00 -5.49 2.57
CA ILE A 39 -2.45 -5.76 1.19
C ILE A 39 -3.75 -5.00 0.89
N ALA A 40 -4.73 -5.09 1.78
CA ALA A 40 -6.04 -4.45 1.58
C ALA A 40 -5.98 -2.92 1.61
N THR A 41 -5.07 -2.34 2.41
CA THR A 41 -4.95 -0.88 2.57
C THR A 41 -4.14 -0.22 1.45
N ARG A 42 -3.27 -0.96 0.77
CA ARG A 42 -2.45 -0.43 -0.32
C ARG A 42 -3.21 -0.54 -1.65
N PRO A 43 -3.60 0.60 -2.28
CA PRO A 43 -4.24 0.55 -3.58
C PRO A 43 -3.27 0.02 -4.64
N THR A 44 -3.77 -0.80 -5.55
CA THR A 44 -3.02 -1.23 -6.73
C THR A 44 -2.73 -0.04 -7.65
N ASN A 45 -1.71 -0.15 -8.49
CA ASN A 45 -1.40 0.88 -9.50
C ASN A 45 -2.60 1.18 -10.41
N ALA A 46 -3.37 0.15 -10.78
CA ALA A 46 -4.58 0.33 -11.58
C ALA A 46 -5.63 1.19 -10.85
N GLN A 47 -5.87 0.93 -9.56
CA GLN A 47 -6.78 1.74 -8.74
C GLN A 47 -6.26 3.17 -8.54
N ILE A 48 -4.95 3.35 -8.39
CA ILE A 48 -4.33 4.67 -8.31
C ILE A 48 -4.57 5.44 -9.62
N VAL A 49 -4.29 4.83 -10.77
CA VAL A 49 -4.49 5.46 -12.09
C VAL A 49 -5.96 5.81 -12.32
N ALA A 50 -6.89 4.92 -11.99
CA ALA A 50 -8.32 5.20 -12.10
C ALA A 50 -8.71 6.42 -11.25
N ARG A 51 -8.31 6.45 -9.98
CA ARG A 51 -8.54 7.58 -9.08
C ARG A 51 -7.91 8.87 -9.60
N LEU A 52 -6.71 8.79 -10.18
CA LEU A 52 -6.04 9.94 -10.76
C LEU A 52 -6.75 10.47 -12.01
N ARG A 53 -7.41 9.62 -12.80
CA ARG A 53 -8.17 10.07 -13.98
C ARG A 53 -9.44 10.82 -13.59
N GLU A 54 -10.11 10.37 -12.53
CA GLU A 54 -11.35 10.97 -12.02
C GLU A 54 -11.11 12.27 -11.23
N ARG A 55 -9.87 12.51 -10.78
CA ARG A 55 -9.53 13.69 -10.01
C ARG A 55 -9.54 14.95 -10.89
N ASP A 56 -10.44 15.88 -10.58
CA ASP A 56 -10.41 17.22 -11.15
C ASP A 56 -9.12 17.96 -10.72
N ARG A 57 -8.42 18.51 -11.72
CA ARG A 57 -7.16 19.25 -11.56
C ARG A 57 -7.28 20.70 -12.05
N SER A 58 -8.48 21.15 -12.40
CA SER A 58 -8.73 22.49 -12.92
C SER A 58 -8.32 23.60 -11.95
N GLY A 59 -8.38 23.34 -10.63
CA GLY A 59 -7.89 24.26 -9.59
C GLY A 59 -6.41 24.13 -9.24
N GLY A 60 -5.63 23.37 -10.02
CA GLY A 60 -4.19 23.25 -9.83
C GLY A 60 -3.43 24.46 -10.40
N PRO A 61 -2.16 24.66 -9.99
CA PRO A 61 -1.34 25.74 -10.52
C PRO A 61 -1.08 25.54 -12.02
N THR A 62 -1.10 26.64 -12.74
CA THR A 62 -0.75 26.72 -14.15
C THR A 62 0.75 26.52 -14.36
N ALA A 63 1.14 26.20 -15.59
CA ALA A 63 2.55 26.06 -15.94
C ALA A 63 3.35 27.34 -15.66
N ASP A 64 2.76 28.50 -15.90
CA ASP A 64 3.43 29.79 -15.71
C ASP A 64 3.68 30.07 -14.22
N GLU A 65 2.69 29.83 -13.34
CA GLU A 65 2.86 29.95 -11.88
C GLU A 65 3.94 29.01 -11.36
N ILE A 66 4.01 27.78 -11.89
CA ILE A 66 5.06 26.82 -11.53
C ILE A 66 6.44 27.35 -11.95
N LEU A 67 6.56 27.85 -13.18
CA LEU A 67 7.83 28.37 -13.71
C LEU A 67 8.31 29.60 -12.95
N GLU A 68 7.40 30.50 -12.56
CA GLU A 68 7.71 31.68 -11.76
C GLU A 68 8.32 31.30 -10.40
N VAL A 69 7.69 30.38 -9.68
CA VAL A 69 8.20 29.89 -8.38
C VAL A 69 9.57 29.22 -8.53
N VAL A 70 9.75 28.40 -9.57
CA VAL A 70 11.05 27.73 -9.84
C VAL A 70 12.15 28.75 -10.14
N GLN A 71 11.85 29.82 -10.89
CA GLN A 71 12.82 30.87 -11.21
C GLN A 71 13.17 31.72 -9.99
N ALA A 72 12.17 32.04 -9.14
CA ALA A 72 12.37 32.78 -7.90
C ALA A 72 13.30 32.04 -6.92
N GLY A 73 13.18 30.71 -6.82
CA GLY A 73 14.02 29.88 -5.94
C GLY A 73 15.46 29.65 -6.43
N ARG A 74 15.79 30.04 -7.66
CA ARG A 74 17.15 29.93 -8.24
C ARG A 74 18.00 31.19 -8.03
N ARG A 75 17.45 32.23 -7.40
CA ARG A 75 18.13 33.50 -7.10
C ARG A 75 18.73 33.53 -5.70
#